data_AF-A0A662W7J5-F1
#
_entry.id   AF-A0A662W7J5-F1
#
_cell.length_a   1.000
_cell.length_b   1.000
_cell.length_c   1.000
_cell.angle_alpha   90.00
_cell.angle_beta   90.00
_cell.angle_gamma   90.00
#
_symmetry.space_group_name_H-M   'P 1'
#
loop_
_entity.id
_entity.type
_entity.pdbx_description
1 polymer ?
#
loop_
_entity_poly.entity_id
_entity_poly.type
_entity_poly.pdbx_seq_one_letter_code
_entity_poly.pdbx_strand_id
1 'polypeptide(L)'
;MVGDMVYENSRGIRGWWEIKGKNFEKLLFILHRLSGVVVGLYFILHIFETSTILNGEEDWKSLMEFLKNPFAHTGLLIVAFLSVFHALNGIRLIFAEQGLLIGKMRRQGYPIVSFSLTGIQRKMGWFVILLTFILALYAFYHLFIVSLGVRF
;
A
#
# COMPACT_ATOMS: atom_id res chain seq x y z
N MET A 1 16.11 43.36 4.78
CA MET A 1 16.60 42.14 5.45
C MET A 1 15.38 41.45 6.06
N VAL A 2 14.82 40.47 5.34
CA VAL A 2 13.75 39.63 5.88
C VAL A 2 14.46 38.52 6.65
N GLY A 3 14.28 38.48 7.96
CA GLY A 3 14.89 37.45 8.80
C GLY A 3 14.35 36.09 8.39
N ASP A 4 15.25 35.21 7.94
CA ASP A 4 14.94 33.85 7.60
C ASP A 4 14.46 33.13 8.87
N MET A 5 13.15 32.98 9.03
CA MET A 5 12.59 32.05 10.02
C MET A 5 12.95 30.64 9.56
N VAL A 6 14.10 30.15 10.03
CA VAL A 6 14.49 28.75 9.90
C VAL A 6 13.47 27.94 10.71
N TYR A 7 12.49 27.36 10.02
CA TYR A 7 11.57 26.42 10.63
C TYR A 7 12.38 25.20 11.09
N GLU A 8 12.48 25.03 12.41
CA GLU A 8 13.18 23.90 12.99
C GLU A 8 12.41 22.60 12.71
N ASN A 9 12.82 21.87 11.67
CA ASN A 9 12.25 20.57 11.32
C ASN A 9 12.92 19.45 12.15
N SER A 10 12.79 19.51 13.47
CA SER A 10 13.43 18.59 14.43
C SER A 10 12.63 17.31 14.70
N ARG A 11 11.57 17.04 13.93
CA ARG A 11 10.64 15.93 14.24
C ARG A 11 11.17 14.53 13.90
N GLY A 12 12.29 14.42 13.19
CA GLY A 12 12.97 13.15 12.90
C GLY A 12 12.03 12.02 12.46
N ILE A 13 12.19 10.83 13.04
CA ILE A 13 11.37 9.63 12.77
C ILE A 13 9.90 9.85 13.18
N ARG A 14 9.61 10.68 14.20
CA ARG A 14 8.22 10.98 14.60
C ARG A 14 7.46 11.73 13.50
N GLY A 15 8.14 12.59 12.75
CA GLY A 15 7.57 13.30 11.60
C GLY A 15 7.12 12.36 10.46
N TRP A 16 7.69 11.15 10.41
CA TRP A 16 7.35 10.14 9.40
C TRP A 16 5.95 9.56 9.62
N TRP A 17 5.52 9.47 10.87
CA TRP A 17 4.26 8.80 11.27
C TRP A 17 3.17 9.76 11.74
N GLU A 18 3.46 11.04 11.85
CA GLU A 18 2.44 12.02 12.24
C GLU A 18 1.27 11.97 11.24
N ILE A 19 0.01 12.05 11.68
CA ILE A 19 -1.16 12.00 10.77
C ILE A 19 -1.94 13.32 10.77
N LYS A 20 -1.77 14.15 11.82
CA LYS A 20 -2.54 15.37 12.01
C LYS A 20 -2.28 16.42 10.92
N GLY A 21 -3.37 16.98 10.36
CA GLY A 21 -3.35 18.08 9.40
C GLY A 21 -2.79 17.72 8.01
N LYS A 22 -2.74 16.44 7.65
CA LYS A 22 -2.10 15.99 6.42
C LYS A 22 -3.04 15.97 5.22
N ASN A 23 -2.51 16.34 4.05
CA ASN A 23 -3.20 16.19 2.78
C ASN A 23 -3.23 14.73 2.33
N PHE A 24 -4.17 14.41 1.45
CA PHE A 24 -4.39 13.09 0.86
C PHE A 24 -3.11 12.42 0.34
N GLU A 25 -2.24 13.19 -0.33
CA GLU A 25 -0.97 12.71 -0.86
C GLU A 25 -0.04 12.17 0.22
N LYS A 26 0.00 12.83 1.38
CA LYS A 26 0.85 12.38 2.47
C LYS A 26 0.30 11.11 3.13
N LEU A 27 -1.02 10.89 3.11
CA LEU A 27 -1.61 9.60 3.50
C LEU A 27 -1.17 8.48 2.53
N LEU A 28 -1.28 8.71 1.22
CA LEU A 28 -0.82 7.76 0.21
C LEU A 28 0.68 7.43 0.34
N PHE A 29 1.50 8.41 0.69
CA PHE A 29 2.93 8.23 0.96
C PHE A 29 3.17 7.33 2.19
N ILE A 30 2.52 7.62 3.32
CA ILE A 30 2.68 6.81 4.54
C ILE A 30 2.22 5.37 4.28
N LEU A 31 1.06 5.20 3.62
CA LEU A 31 0.52 3.89 3.28
C LEU A 31 1.45 3.12 2.35
N HIS A 32 2.06 3.74 1.34
CA HIS A 32 2.95 3.05 0.41
C HIS A 32 4.15 2.42 1.12
N ARG A 33 4.70 3.16 2.09
CA ARG A 33 5.87 2.74 2.85
C ARG A 33 5.53 1.66 3.84
N LEU A 34 4.42 1.83 4.57
CA LEU A 34 3.93 0.80 5.48
C LEU A 34 3.61 -0.49 4.72
N SER A 35 2.91 -0.40 3.59
CA SER A 35 2.59 -1.56 2.76
C SER A 35 3.85 -2.23 2.21
N GLY A 36 4.86 -1.46 1.79
CA GLY A 36 6.13 -2.01 1.32
C GLY A 36 6.88 -2.83 2.37
N VAL A 37 6.90 -2.36 3.63
CA VAL A 37 7.50 -3.13 4.74
C VAL A 37 6.72 -4.42 4.98
N VAL A 38 5.39 -4.36 5.05
CA VAL A 38 4.56 -5.54 5.30
C VAL A 38 4.68 -6.56 4.16
N VAL A 39 4.62 -6.10 2.91
CA VAL A 39 4.75 -6.97 1.73
C VAL A 39 6.14 -7.56 1.62
N GLY A 40 7.19 -6.81 1.96
CA GLY A 40 8.57 -7.32 1.99
C GLY A 40 8.76 -8.42 3.04
N LEU A 41 8.19 -8.26 4.24
CA LEU A 41 8.20 -9.31 5.26
C LEU A 41 7.39 -10.54 4.83
N TYR A 42 6.21 -10.32 4.24
CA TYR A 42 5.40 -11.41 3.70
C TYR A 42 6.13 -12.15 2.57
N PHE A 43 6.85 -11.46 1.70
CA PHE A 43 7.59 -12.10 0.62
C PHE A 43 8.59 -13.15 1.13
N ILE A 44 9.26 -12.88 2.26
CA ILE A 44 10.12 -13.87 2.93
C ILE A 44 9.30 -15.07 3.40
N LEU A 45 8.18 -14.84 4.08
CA LEU A 45 7.27 -15.92 4.52
C LEU A 45 6.71 -16.72 3.35
N HIS A 46 6.42 -16.06 2.23
CA HIS A 46 5.86 -16.67 1.03
C HIS A 46 6.88 -17.55 0.31
N ILE A 47 8.17 -17.18 0.33
CA ILE A 47 9.25 -18.07 -0.14
C ILE A 47 9.27 -19.35 0.70
N PHE A 48 9.18 -19.25 2.04
CA PHE A 48 9.14 -20.43 2.90
C PHE A 48 7.90 -21.29 2.65
N GLU A 49 6.72 -20.67 2.61
CA GLU A 49 5.45 -21.34 2.29
C GLU A 49 5.54 -22.10 0.96
N THR A 50 5.93 -21.43 -0.12
CA THR A 50 6.01 -22.05 -1.45
C THR A 50 7.10 -23.11 -1.54
N SER A 51 8.18 -22.98 -0.77
CA SER A 51 9.26 -23.99 -0.74
C SER A 51 8.81 -25.33 -0.17
N THR A 52 7.73 -25.39 0.63
CA THR A 52 7.22 -26.66 1.18
C THR A 52 6.75 -27.64 0.10
N ILE A 53 6.46 -27.17 -1.11
CA ILE A 53 6.17 -28.04 -2.26
C ILE A 53 7.33 -29.00 -2.58
N LEU A 54 8.57 -28.61 -2.25
CA LEU A 54 9.77 -29.41 -2.49
C LEU A 54 9.91 -30.55 -1.48
N ASN A 55 9.25 -30.48 -0.32
CA ASN A 55 9.29 -31.53 0.69
C ASN A 55 8.35 -32.71 0.38
N GLY A 56 7.43 -32.53 -0.57
CA GLY A 56 6.45 -33.53 -0.98
C GLY A 56 5.01 -33.08 -0.79
N GLU A 57 4.09 -33.88 -1.33
CA GLU A 57 2.67 -33.55 -1.37
C GLU A 57 2.02 -33.51 0.02
N GLU A 58 2.48 -34.35 0.96
CA GLU A 58 1.95 -34.41 2.33
C GLU A 58 2.21 -33.11 3.11
N ASP A 59 3.46 -32.64 3.11
CA ASP A 59 3.85 -31.37 3.75
C ASP A 59 3.09 -30.18 3.17
N TRP A 60 2.98 -30.12 1.84
CA TRP A 60 2.21 -29.07 1.16
C TRP A 60 0.74 -29.10 1.57
N LYS A 61 0.09 -30.28 1.57
CA LYS A 61 -1.32 -30.42 1.96
C LYS A 61 -1.54 -30.02 3.42
N SER A 62 -0.65 -30.44 4.31
CA SER A 62 -0.70 -30.09 5.74
C SER A 62 -0.62 -28.58 5.94
N LEU A 63 0.29 -27.89 5.25
CA LEU A 63 0.39 -26.43 5.30
C LEU A 63 -0.86 -25.75 4.73
N MET A 64 -1.37 -26.22 3.59
CA MET A 64 -2.60 -25.66 2.99
C MET A 64 -3.82 -25.86 3.89
N GLU A 65 -3.93 -26.99 4.58
CA GLU A 65 -4.99 -27.24 5.56
C GLU A 65 -4.85 -26.32 6.77
N PHE A 66 -3.62 -26.13 7.28
CA PHE A 66 -3.35 -25.18 8.36
C PHE A 66 -3.75 -23.75 7.97
N LEU A 67 -3.48 -23.31 6.73
CA LEU A 67 -3.83 -21.97 6.25
C LEU A 67 -5.33 -21.82 5.92
N LYS A 68 -6.09 -22.92 5.83
CA LYS A 68 -7.53 -22.92 5.52
C LYS A 68 -8.38 -22.70 6.78
N ASN A 69 -8.24 -21.54 7.41
CA ASN A 69 -9.07 -21.14 8.55
C ASN A 69 -9.33 -19.62 8.55
N PRO A 70 -10.38 -19.14 9.24
CA PRO A 70 -10.74 -17.72 9.23
C PRO A 70 -9.62 -16.77 9.65
N PHE A 71 -8.82 -17.17 10.65
CA PHE A 71 -7.72 -16.34 11.17
C PHE A 71 -6.60 -16.19 10.13
N ALA A 72 -6.17 -17.30 9.52
CA ALA A 72 -5.19 -17.27 8.43
C ALA A 72 -5.72 -16.49 7.20
N HIS A 73 -6.99 -16.67 6.84
CA HIS A 73 -7.63 -15.92 5.76
C HIS A 73 -7.68 -14.41 6.03
N THR A 74 -7.87 -13.98 7.29
CA THR A 74 -7.76 -12.55 7.63
C THR A 74 -6.36 -12.02 7.36
N GLY A 75 -5.32 -12.77 7.74
CA GLY A 75 -3.93 -12.42 7.42
C GLY A 75 -3.69 -12.32 5.91
N LEU A 76 -4.13 -13.33 5.15
CA LEU A 76 -4.04 -13.35 3.69
C LEU A 76 -4.79 -12.18 3.05
N LEU A 77 -5.96 -11.81 3.55
CA LEU A 77 -6.72 -10.65 3.05
C LEU A 77 -5.98 -9.33 3.28
N ILE A 78 -5.39 -9.14 4.46
CA ILE A 78 -4.59 -7.95 4.78
C ILE A 78 -3.38 -7.85 3.83
N VAL A 79 -2.65 -8.95 3.66
CA VAL A 79 -1.50 -9.01 2.76
C VAL A 79 -1.93 -8.77 1.30
N ALA A 80 -3.04 -9.35 0.86
CA ALA A 80 -3.56 -9.15 -0.49
C ALA A 80 -3.92 -7.68 -0.73
N PHE A 81 -4.64 -7.04 0.22
CA PHE A 81 -4.97 -5.62 0.16
C PHE A 81 -3.71 -4.75 0.06
N LEU A 82 -2.72 -4.99 0.95
CA LEU A 82 -1.50 -4.21 0.99
C LEU A 82 -0.62 -4.43 -0.24
N SER A 83 -0.56 -5.66 -0.77
CA SER A 83 0.18 -6.01 -1.99
C SER A 83 -0.39 -5.28 -3.21
N VAL A 84 -1.72 -5.37 -3.40
CA VAL A 84 -2.42 -4.70 -4.50
C VAL A 84 -2.23 -3.19 -4.42
N PHE A 85 -2.45 -2.60 -3.23
CA PHE A 85 -2.22 -1.18 -3.03
C PHE A 85 -0.77 -0.79 -3.32
N HIS A 86 0.21 -1.53 -2.78
CA HIS A 86 1.63 -1.23 -2.94
C HIS A 86 2.03 -1.23 -4.42
N ALA A 87 1.63 -2.26 -5.17
CA ALA A 87 1.93 -2.39 -6.59
C ALA A 87 1.29 -1.27 -7.42
N LEU A 88 -0.03 -1.04 -7.26
CA LEU A 88 -0.75 -0.02 -8.03
C LEU A 88 -0.27 1.40 -7.70
N ASN A 89 -0.02 1.68 -6.42
CA ASN A 89 0.52 2.95 -5.96
C ASN A 89 1.96 3.13 -6.46
N GLY A 90 2.78 2.07 -6.48
CA GLY A 90 4.13 2.06 -7.04
C GLY A 90 4.12 2.41 -8.53
N ILE A 91 3.21 1.83 -9.33
CA ILE A 91 3.05 2.19 -10.75
C ILE A 91 2.72 3.68 -10.91
N ARG A 92 1.83 4.22 -10.08
CA ARG A 92 1.54 5.67 -10.08
C ARG A 92 2.80 6.50 -9.81
N LEU A 93 3.61 6.08 -8.83
CA LEU A 93 4.86 6.76 -8.47
C LEU A 93 5.92 6.65 -9.57
N ILE A 94 6.06 5.49 -10.23
CA ILE A 94 6.96 5.31 -11.38
C ILE A 94 6.62 6.32 -12.47
N PHE A 95 5.33 6.49 -12.82
CA PHE A 95 4.95 7.51 -13.80
C PHE A 95 5.33 8.92 -13.33
N ALA A 96 5.10 9.24 -12.06
CA ALA A 96 5.51 10.54 -11.51
C ALA A 96 7.04 10.74 -11.59
N GLU A 97 7.83 9.75 -11.21
CA GLU A 97 9.30 9.82 -11.24
C GLU A 97 9.84 10.02 -12.67
N GLN A 98 9.18 9.44 -13.67
CA GLN A 98 9.52 9.65 -15.09
C GLN A 98 9.02 11.00 -15.65
N GLY A 99 8.48 11.88 -14.81
CA GLY A 99 7.91 13.16 -15.24
C GLY A 99 6.57 13.03 -15.96
N LEU A 100 6.01 11.82 -16.03
CA LEU A 100 4.75 11.54 -16.70
C LEU A 100 3.58 11.88 -15.77
N LEU A 101 2.52 12.43 -16.35
CA LEU A 101 1.27 12.73 -15.63
C LEU A 101 1.44 13.73 -14.46
N ILE A 102 2.56 14.45 -14.41
CA ILE A 102 2.79 15.55 -13.46
C ILE A 102 2.16 16.84 -14.02
N GLY A 103 1.54 17.64 -13.13
CA GLY A 103 1.00 18.95 -13.51
C GLY A 103 2.09 19.96 -13.90
N LYS A 104 1.71 21.15 -14.37
CA LYS A 104 2.68 22.20 -14.69
C LYS A 104 3.51 22.57 -13.46
N MET A 105 4.83 22.47 -13.58
CA MET A 105 5.76 22.94 -12.56
C MET A 105 5.67 24.46 -12.48
N ARG A 106 5.33 25.00 -11.31
CA ARG A 106 5.28 26.44 -11.07
C ARG A 106 6.34 26.79 -10.04
N ARG A 107 7.01 27.94 -10.20
CA ARG A 107 7.98 28.46 -9.24
C ARG A 107 7.32 28.54 -7.87
N GLN A 108 7.97 27.96 -6.85
CA GLN A 108 7.52 28.04 -5.47
C GLN A 108 7.77 29.47 -4.96
N GLY A 109 6.82 30.36 -5.20
CA GLY A 109 6.77 31.68 -4.58
C GLY A 109 6.05 31.62 -3.24
N TYR A 110 6.39 32.50 -2.31
CA TYR A 110 5.62 32.65 -1.08
C TYR A 110 4.20 33.16 -1.43
N PRO A 111 3.12 32.54 -0.90
CA PRO A 111 3.09 31.41 0.04
C PRO A 111 3.34 30.05 -0.63
N ILE A 112 4.10 29.17 0.05
CA ILE A 112 4.42 27.82 -0.45
C ILE A 112 3.14 27.00 -0.51
N VAL A 113 2.72 26.67 -1.73
CA VAL A 113 1.59 25.78 -1.98
C VAL A 113 2.04 24.61 -2.85
N SER A 114 1.64 23.41 -2.49
CA SER A 114 2.05 22.17 -3.15
C SER A 114 1.19 21.89 -4.38
N PHE A 115 1.72 22.18 -5.57
CA PHE A 115 0.98 22.06 -6.84
C PHE A 115 1.23 20.76 -7.62
N SER A 116 2.37 20.10 -7.43
CA SER A 116 2.88 19.08 -8.37
C SER A 116 2.06 17.79 -8.44
N LEU A 117 1.20 17.50 -7.45
CA LEU A 117 0.46 16.24 -7.34
C LEU A 117 -1.07 16.40 -7.31
N THR A 118 -1.60 17.61 -7.47
CA THR A 118 -3.01 17.89 -7.15
C THR A 118 -4.01 17.53 -8.25
N GLY A 119 -3.57 17.36 -9.50
CA GLY A 119 -4.41 17.10 -10.66
C GLY A 119 -4.58 15.61 -10.98
N ILE A 120 -3.99 15.16 -12.10
CA ILE A 120 -4.10 13.78 -12.60
C ILE A 120 -3.58 12.78 -11.55
N GLN A 121 -2.46 13.07 -10.90
CA GLN A 121 -1.89 12.24 -9.84
C GLN A 121 -2.87 12.01 -8.66
N ARG A 122 -3.64 13.02 -8.26
CA ARG A 122 -4.68 12.87 -7.24
C ARG A 122 -5.83 11.97 -7.71
N LYS A 123 -6.29 12.15 -8.95
CA LYS A 123 -7.33 11.28 -9.54
C LYS A 123 -6.86 9.82 -9.63
N MET A 124 -5.61 9.60 -10.05
CA MET A 124 -5.00 8.28 -10.03
C MET A 124 -4.89 7.72 -8.62
N GLY A 125 -4.58 8.54 -7.61
CA GLY A 125 -4.58 8.12 -6.21
C GLY A 125 -5.96 7.58 -5.76
N TRP A 126 -7.04 8.27 -6.12
CA TRP A 126 -8.40 7.78 -5.86
C TRP A 126 -8.74 6.52 -6.64
N PHE A 127 -8.33 6.44 -7.91
CA PHE A 127 -8.49 5.24 -8.73
C PHE A 127 -7.76 4.03 -8.12
N VAL A 128 -6.52 4.21 -7.66
CA VAL A 128 -5.75 3.18 -6.97
C VAL A 128 -6.48 2.69 -5.72
N ILE A 129 -7.02 3.60 -4.90
CA ILE A 129 -7.80 3.23 -3.72
C ILE A 129 -9.03 2.43 -4.13
N LEU A 130 -9.84 2.94 -5.06
CA LEU A 130 -11.06 2.27 -5.51
C LEU A 130 -10.76 0.86 -6.04
N LEU A 131 -9.78 0.73 -6.92
CA LEU A 131 -9.39 -0.55 -7.51
C LEU A 131 -8.87 -1.52 -6.44
N THR A 132 -8.09 -1.02 -5.46
CA THR A 132 -7.63 -1.83 -4.32
C THR A 132 -8.83 -2.38 -3.54
N PHE A 133 -9.83 -1.55 -3.23
CA PHE A 133 -11.02 -2.00 -2.51
C PHE A 133 -11.84 -3.02 -3.31
N ILE A 134 -12.01 -2.82 -4.61
CA ILE A 134 -12.72 -3.78 -5.49
C ILE A 134 -12.01 -5.14 -5.48
N LEU A 135 -10.69 -5.15 -5.67
CA LEU A 135 -9.91 -6.39 -5.67
C LEU A 135 -9.85 -7.04 -4.29
N ALA A 136 -9.83 -6.26 -3.22
CA ALA A 136 -9.91 -6.77 -1.85
C ALA A 136 -11.27 -7.39 -1.54
N LEU A 137 -12.38 -6.83 -2.04
CA LEU A 137 -13.70 -7.43 -1.93
C LEU A 137 -13.78 -8.76 -2.71
N TYR A 138 -13.17 -8.81 -3.89
CA TYR A 138 -13.06 -10.05 -4.65
C TYR A 138 -12.23 -11.11 -3.89
N ALA A 139 -11.09 -10.73 -3.31
CA ALA A 139 -10.30 -11.62 -2.46
C ALA A 139 -11.07 -12.08 -1.22
N PHE A 140 -11.81 -11.18 -0.56
CA PHE A 140 -12.69 -11.52 0.56
C PHE A 140 -13.73 -12.55 0.16
N TYR A 141 -14.42 -12.36 -0.97
CA TYR A 141 -15.40 -13.31 -1.48
C TYR A 141 -14.79 -14.70 -1.66
N HIS A 142 -13.61 -14.79 -2.28
CA HIS A 142 -12.95 -16.09 -2.47
C HIS A 142 -12.48 -16.72 -1.15
N LEU A 143 -11.86 -15.95 -0.26
CA LEU A 143 -11.33 -16.47 1.00
C LEU A 143 -12.44 -16.89 1.98
N PHE A 144 -13.51 -16.11 2.11
CA PHE A 144 -14.51 -16.34 3.16
C PHE A 144 -15.77 -17.05 2.66
N ILE A 145 -16.20 -16.80 1.42
CA ILE A 145 -17.45 -17.37 0.90
C ILE A 145 -17.17 -18.67 0.15
N VAL A 146 -16.24 -18.63 -0.81
CA VAL A 146 -15.93 -19.79 -1.63
C VAL A 146 -15.13 -20.84 -0.85
N SER A 147 -14.03 -20.43 -0.21
CA SER A 147 -13.09 -21.37 0.43
C SER A 147 -13.63 -21.99 1.74
N LEU A 148 -14.31 -21.20 2.58
CA LEU A 148 -14.89 -21.69 3.84
C LEU A 148 -16.34 -22.19 3.69
N GLY A 149 -16.95 -22.03 2.52
CA GLY A 149 -18.32 -22.49 2.27
C GLY A 149 -19.39 -21.79 3.09
N VAL A 150 -19.12 -20.59 3.62
CA VAL A 150 -20.09 -19.79 4.36
C VAL A 150 -21.16 -19.30 3.37
N ARG A 151 -22.35 -19.91 3.45
CA ARG A 151 -23.53 -19.48 2.68
C ARG A 151 -24.38 -18.60 3.60
N PHE A 152 -24.65 -17.37 3.17
CA PHE A 152 -25.63 -16.48 3.81
C PHE A 152 -27.04 -16.79 3.31
#